data_AF-A0AAU9J0J8-F1
#
_entry.id   AF-A0AAU9J0J8-F1
#
_cell.length_a   1.000
_cell.length_b   1.000
_cell.length_c   1.000
_cell.angle_alpha   90.00
_cell.angle_beta   90.00
_cell.angle_gamma   90.00
#
_symmetry.space_group_name_H-M   'P 1'
#
loop_
_entity.id
_entity.type
_entity.pdbx_description
1 polymer ?
#
loop_
_entity_poly.entity_id
_entity_poly.type
_entity_poly.pdbx_seq_one_letter_code
_entity_poly.pdbx_strand_id
1 'polypeptide(L)'
;MEYKLEGNPWTFGVFMVFNVIFMIVGIGIATVGIYVVLDVLRADWYNISFAVLGVAIIISAIIGHKTRFSQAAMNVYMISLAFIFAAQLAFTLAIVIWSNFTHKIKYGSAWAVRIFMIIATTIIGVCLVVGFLYRKSLNEVNFSHKTAHSLSLPGITPLVRGSN
;
A
#
# COMPACT_ATOMS: atom_id res chain seq x y z
N MET A 1 -16.81 -15.76 -18.53
CA MET A 1 -16.15 -16.25 -17.31
C MET A 1 -14.94 -15.36 -17.07
N GLU A 2 -14.97 -14.52 -16.04
CA GLU A 2 -13.85 -13.65 -15.69
C GLU A 2 -12.72 -14.53 -15.13
N TYR A 3 -11.64 -14.70 -15.90
CA TYR A 3 -10.49 -15.48 -15.46
C TYR A 3 -9.78 -14.76 -14.32
N LYS A 4 -9.73 -15.39 -13.14
CA LYS A 4 -8.94 -14.89 -12.01
C LYS A 4 -7.50 -15.36 -12.20
N LEU A 5 -6.59 -14.44 -12.51
CA LEU A 5 -5.15 -14.71 -12.37
C LEU A 5 -4.81 -14.65 -10.88
N GLU A 6 -4.38 -15.77 -10.33
CA GLU A 6 -3.89 -15.87 -8.96
C GLU A 6 -2.36 -16.05 -9.01
N GLY A 7 -1.63 -15.16 -8.33
CA GLY A 7 -0.18 -15.28 -8.16
C GLY A 7 0.18 -16.39 -7.16
N ASN A 8 1.44 -16.41 -6.69
CA ASN A 8 1.86 -17.37 -5.67
C ASN A 8 1.01 -17.21 -4.39
N PRO A 9 0.33 -18.27 -3.91
CA PRO A 9 -0.60 -18.20 -2.77
C PRO A 9 0.06 -17.69 -1.48
N TRP A 10 1.36 -17.95 -1.29
CA TRP A 10 2.11 -17.42 -0.14
C TRP A 10 2.25 -15.90 -0.22
N THR A 11 2.65 -15.38 -1.38
CA THR A 11 2.78 -13.92 -1.59
C THR A 11 1.43 -13.22 -1.51
N PHE A 12 0.37 -13.89 -1.97
CA PHE A 12 -1.00 -13.42 -1.83
C PHE A 12 -1.44 -13.32 -0.36
N GLY A 13 -1.21 -14.39 0.42
CA GLY A 13 -1.55 -14.40 1.85
C GLY A 13 -0.82 -13.30 2.62
N VAL A 14 0.48 -13.13 2.37
CA VAL A 14 1.28 -12.05 2.98
C VAL A 14 0.74 -10.68 2.57
N PHE A 15 0.48 -10.46 1.28
CA PHE A 15 -0.12 -9.21 0.79
C PHE A 15 -1.44 -8.88 1.49
N MET A 16 -2.32 -9.86 1.66
CA MET A 16 -3.61 -9.70 2.32
C MET A 16 -3.47 -9.30 3.79
N VAL A 17 -2.58 -9.95 4.53
CA VAL A 17 -2.30 -9.61 5.94
C VAL A 17 -1.77 -8.18 6.06
N PHE A 18 -0.79 -7.81 5.24
CA PHE A 18 -0.23 -6.46 5.25
C PHE A 18 -1.26 -5.40 4.83
N ASN A 19 -2.19 -5.72 3.94
CA ASN A 19 -3.24 -4.80 3.54
C ASN A 19 -4.27 -4.57 4.67
N VAL A 20 -4.53 -5.56 5.53
CA VAL A 20 -5.32 -5.38 6.76
C VAL A 20 -4.56 -4.53 7.77
N ILE A 21 -3.27 -4.79 7.98
CA ILE A 21 -2.42 -3.97 8.85
C ILE A 21 -2.40 -2.51 8.35
N PHE A 22 -2.28 -2.30 7.04
CA PHE A 22 -2.32 -0.98 6.42
C PHE A 22 -3.63 -0.25 6.70
N MET A 23 -4.77 -0.95 6.68
CA MET A 23 -6.07 -0.39 7.07
C MET A 23 -6.08 0.05 8.53
N ILE A 24 -5.55 -0.77 9.45
CA ILE A 24 -5.44 -0.44 10.88
C ILE A 24 -4.56 0.81 11.09
N VAL A 25 -3.44 0.91 10.37
CA VAL A 25 -2.57 2.09 10.38
C VAL A 25 -3.32 3.33 9.91
N GLY A 26 -4.13 3.22 8.84
CA GLY A 26 -4.97 4.32 8.35
C GLY A 26 -5.96 4.83 9.40
N ILE A 27 -6.62 3.91 10.12
CA ILE A 27 -7.50 4.25 11.24
C ILE A 27 -6.71 4.99 12.32
N GLY A 28 -5.54 4.48 12.72
CA GLY A 28 -4.71 5.12 13.73
C GLY A 28 -4.27 6.54 13.35
N ILE A 29 -3.83 6.75 12.10
CA ILE A 29 -3.45 8.08 11.60
C ILE A 29 -4.66 9.03 11.59
N ALA A 30 -5.84 8.54 11.16
CA ALA A 30 -7.05 9.34 11.19
C ALA A 30 -7.43 9.76 12.62
N THR A 31 -7.36 8.82 13.58
CA THR A 31 -7.62 9.08 15.00
C THR A 31 -6.64 10.10 15.57
N VAL A 32 -5.34 9.98 15.26
CA VAL A 32 -4.33 10.96 15.69
C VAL A 32 -4.63 12.34 15.10
N GLY A 33 -4.99 12.43 13.82
CA GLY A 33 -5.37 13.69 13.19
C GLY A 33 -6.56 14.36 13.88
N ILE A 34 -7.62 13.59 14.15
CA ILE A 34 -8.81 14.06 14.88
C ILE A 34 -8.43 14.51 16.31
N TYR A 35 -7.62 13.71 17.02
CA TYR A 35 -7.15 14.05 18.36
C TYR A 35 -6.40 15.38 18.39
N VAL A 36 -5.48 15.60 17.44
CA VAL A 36 -4.73 16.86 17.33
C VAL A 36 -5.64 18.05 17.04
N VAL A 37 -6.66 17.88 16.19
CA VAL A 37 -7.66 18.94 15.92
C VAL A 37 -8.44 19.30 17.19
N LEU A 38 -8.85 18.31 17.97
CA LEU A 38 -9.62 18.52 19.20
C LEU A 38 -8.77 19.13 20.33
N ASP A 39 -7.53 18.67 20.51
CA ASP A 39 -6.64 19.13 21.60
C ASP A 39 -6.16 20.58 21.37
N VAL A 40 -5.91 20.96 20.12
CA VAL A 40 -5.41 22.31 19.77
C VAL A 40 -6.56 23.32 19.58
N LEU A 41 -7.84 22.88 19.57
CA LEU A 41 -9.02 23.72 19.32
C LEU A 41 -8.92 24.61 18.06
N ARG A 42 -8.03 24.23 17.12
CA ARG A 42 -7.83 24.89 15.83
C ARG A 42 -7.78 23.87 14.72
N ALA A 43 -8.77 23.97 13.84
CA ALA A 43 -8.85 23.25 12.58
C ALA A 43 -7.89 23.89 11.54
N ASP A 44 -6.60 23.90 11.84
CA ASP A 44 -5.58 24.32 10.88
C ASP A 44 -5.50 23.28 9.75
N TRP A 45 -5.28 23.74 8.51
CA TRP A 45 -5.15 22.87 7.32
C TRP A 45 -4.16 21.71 7.52
N TYR A 46 -3.11 21.95 8.28
CA TYR A 46 -2.11 20.95 8.64
C TYR A 46 -2.69 19.80 9.49
N ASN A 47 -3.50 20.10 10.50
CA ASN A 47 -4.10 19.10 11.38
C ASN A 47 -5.16 18.26 10.66
N ILE A 48 -5.96 18.91 9.81
CA ILE A 48 -6.96 18.23 8.96
C ILE A 48 -6.26 17.30 7.97
N SER A 49 -5.08 17.66 7.47
CA SER A 49 -4.34 16.84 6.51
C SER A 49 -3.99 15.45 7.06
N PHE A 50 -3.75 15.28 8.36
CA PHE A 50 -3.54 13.96 8.97
C PHE A 50 -4.81 13.10 8.93
N ALA A 51 -5.96 13.69 9.26
CA ALA A 51 -7.23 12.97 9.20
C ALA A 51 -7.54 12.53 7.76
N VAL A 52 -7.36 13.42 6.78
CA VAL A 52 -7.55 13.13 5.35
C VAL A 52 -6.59 12.05 4.88
N LEU A 53 -5.31 12.09 5.27
CA LEU A 53 -4.34 11.07 4.90
C LEU A 53 -4.70 9.70 5.48
N GLY A 54 -5.14 9.64 6.74
CA GLY A 54 -5.63 8.40 7.35
C GLY A 54 -6.82 7.80 6.59
N VAL A 55 -7.78 8.64 6.18
CA VAL A 55 -8.91 8.21 5.34
C VAL A 55 -8.44 7.72 3.97
N ALA A 56 -7.50 8.41 3.33
CA ALA A 56 -6.92 7.99 2.05
C ALA A 56 -6.24 6.61 2.15
N ILE A 57 -5.53 6.34 3.25
CA ILE A 57 -4.93 5.03 3.54
C ILE A 57 -6.01 3.94 3.64
N ILE A 58 -7.10 4.20 4.37
CA ILE A 58 -8.21 3.24 4.51
C ILE A 58 -8.83 2.94 3.13
N ILE A 59 -9.10 3.96 2.33
CA ILE A 59 -9.64 3.80 0.97
C ILE A 59 -8.69 2.96 0.11
N SER A 60 -7.40 3.27 0.13
CA SER A 60 -6.41 2.49 -0.62
C SER A 60 -6.31 1.04 -0.14
N ALA A 61 -6.46 0.77 1.16
CA ALA A 61 -6.53 -0.60 1.67
C ALA A 61 -7.75 -1.36 1.12
N ILE A 62 -8.92 -0.71 1.08
CA ILE A 62 -10.14 -1.31 0.49
C ILE A 62 -9.95 -1.59 -1.00
N ILE A 63 -9.34 -0.64 -1.73
CA ILE A 63 -9.00 -0.81 -3.14
C ILE A 63 -8.04 -2.01 -3.31
N GLY A 64 -6.97 -2.10 -2.52
CA GLY A 64 -6.01 -3.21 -2.57
C GLY A 64 -6.66 -4.59 -2.41
N HIS A 65 -7.71 -4.69 -1.59
CA HIS A 65 -8.47 -5.94 -1.45
C HIS A 65 -9.28 -6.27 -2.72
N LYS A 66 -9.78 -5.27 -3.45
CA LYS A 66 -10.55 -5.49 -4.68
C LYS A 66 -9.67 -5.68 -5.92
N THR A 67 -8.51 -5.02 -5.99
CA THR A 67 -7.66 -4.99 -7.18
C THR A 67 -6.74 -6.20 -7.32
N ARG A 68 -6.74 -7.12 -6.35
CA ARG A 68 -5.81 -8.25 -6.22
C ARG A 68 -5.77 -9.27 -7.38
N PHE A 69 -6.79 -9.29 -8.24
CA PHE A 69 -6.90 -10.24 -9.36
C PHE A 69 -6.59 -9.64 -10.74
N SER A 70 -6.40 -8.32 -10.82
CA SER A 70 -6.15 -7.62 -12.10
C SER A 70 -4.80 -6.90 -12.06
N GLN A 71 -3.93 -7.23 -13.01
CA GLN A 71 -2.61 -6.62 -13.13
C GLN A 71 -2.68 -5.10 -13.34
N ALA A 72 -3.61 -4.64 -14.18
CA ALA A 72 -3.80 -3.21 -14.43
C ALA A 72 -4.26 -2.49 -13.15
N ALA A 73 -5.20 -3.08 -12.41
CA ALA A 73 -5.69 -2.51 -11.17
C ALA A 73 -4.62 -2.53 -10.06
N MET A 74 -3.78 -3.56 -10.02
CA MET A 74 -2.64 -3.65 -9.10
C MET A 74 -1.58 -2.58 -9.41
N ASN A 75 -1.34 -2.24 -10.68
CA ASN A 75 -0.45 -1.13 -11.05
C ASN A 75 -0.96 0.21 -10.50
N VAL A 76 -2.25 0.49 -10.65
CA VAL A 76 -2.89 1.71 -10.12
C VAL A 76 -2.81 1.75 -8.59
N TYR A 77 -3.09 0.62 -7.94
CA TYR A 77 -2.93 0.49 -6.49
C TYR A 77 -1.50 0.79 -6.04
N MET A 78 -0.48 0.25 -6.72
CA MET A 78 0.93 0.49 -6.38
C MET A 78 1.34 1.97 -6.55
N ILE A 79 0.84 2.64 -7.58
CA ILE A 79 1.08 4.07 -7.78
C ILE A 79 0.43 4.87 -6.65
N SER A 80 -0.83 4.57 -6.31
CA SER A 80 -1.54 5.21 -5.19
C SER A 80 -0.79 4.99 -3.87
N LEU A 81 -0.33 3.77 -3.59
CA LEU A 81 0.42 3.42 -2.39
C LEU A 81 1.74 4.17 -2.30
N ALA A 82 2.43 4.39 -3.43
CA ALA A 82 3.65 5.19 -3.48
C ALA A 82 3.40 6.67 -3.15
N PHE A 83 2.32 7.27 -3.66
CA PHE A 83 1.94 8.65 -3.29
C PHE A 83 1.58 8.77 -1.81
N ILE A 84 0.84 7.80 -1.27
CA ILE A 84 0.51 7.77 0.16
C ILE A 84 1.78 7.65 1.01
N PHE A 85 2.70 6.77 0.64
CA PHE A 85 3.98 6.63 1.34
C PHE A 85 4.78 7.94 1.31
N ALA A 86 4.88 8.60 0.15
CA ALA A 86 5.58 9.87 0.03
C ALA A 86 4.94 10.97 0.90
N ALA A 87 3.61 11.07 0.90
CA ALA A 87 2.88 12.01 1.74
C ALA A 87 3.11 11.71 3.24
N GLN A 88 2.96 10.45 3.66
CA GLN A 88 3.18 10.03 5.05
C GLN A 88 4.63 10.32 5.51
N LEU A 89 5.61 10.03 4.66
CA LEU A 89 7.01 10.31 4.93
C LEU A 89 7.25 11.81 5.11
N ALA A 90 6.69 12.65 4.22
CA ALA A 90 6.80 14.11 4.32
C ALA A 90 6.20 14.65 5.63
N PHE A 91 5.01 14.17 6.03
CA PHE A 91 4.40 14.57 7.30
C PHE A 91 5.21 14.08 8.51
N THR A 92 5.72 12.86 8.46
CA THR A 92 6.56 12.32 9.55
C THR A 92 7.83 13.13 9.71
N LEU A 93 8.53 13.44 8.62
CA LEU A 93 9.70 14.32 8.64
C LEU A 93 9.37 15.71 9.18
N ALA A 94 8.24 16.29 8.76
CA ALA A 94 7.78 17.58 9.27
C ALA A 94 7.59 17.56 10.80
N ILE A 95 6.88 16.56 11.35
CA ILE A 95 6.65 16.47 12.82
C ILE A 95 7.96 16.22 13.60
N VAL A 96 8.86 15.41 13.04
CA VAL A 96 10.12 15.04 13.70
C VAL A 96 11.08 16.23 13.75
N ILE A 97 11.23 16.96 12.64
CA ILE A 97 12.16 18.10 12.54
C ILE A 97 11.60 19.34 13.26
N TRP A 98 10.27 19.52 13.27
CA TRP A 98 9.66 20.72 13.81
C TRP A 98 9.60 20.71 15.35
N SER A 99 10.54 21.41 15.99
CA SER A 99 10.67 21.52 17.45
C SER A 99 9.43 22.12 18.13
N ASN A 100 8.77 23.10 17.50
CA ASN A 100 7.59 23.80 18.06
C ASN A 100 6.31 22.96 18.10
N PHE A 101 6.27 21.77 17.49
CA PHE A 101 5.12 20.87 17.58
C PHE A 101 4.88 20.46 19.04
N THR A 102 5.97 20.29 19.77
CA THR A 102 6.02 20.03 21.22
C THR A 102 5.47 21.17 22.07
N HIS A 103 5.40 22.40 21.55
CA HIS A 103 4.86 23.56 22.28
C HIS A 103 3.34 23.73 22.04
N LYS A 104 2.81 23.14 20.95
CA LYS A 104 1.37 23.18 20.64
C LYS A 104 0.57 22.06 21.32
N ILE A 105 1.24 20.96 21.66
CA ILE A 105 0.63 19.76 22.26
C ILE A 105 1.40 19.45 23.55
N LYS A 106 0.73 18.90 24.58
CA LYS A 106 1.41 18.44 25.81
C LYS A 106 2.62 17.55 25.48
N TYR A 107 3.75 17.81 26.13
CA TYR A 107 5.07 17.21 25.81
C TYR A 107 5.04 15.67 25.70
N GLY A 108 4.30 15.00 26.60
CA GLY A 108 4.14 13.54 26.58
C GLY A 108 3.35 13.02 25.36
N SER A 109 2.29 13.73 24.95
CA SER A 109 1.49 13.37 23.79
C SER A 109 2.24 13.61 22.48
N ALA A 110 3.04 14.69 22.40
CA ALA A 110 3.83 15.00 21.21
C ALA A 110 4.89 13.92 20.89
N TRP A 111 5.54 13.37 21.92
CA TRP A 111 6.49 12.27 21.77
C TRP A 111 5.82 10.98 21.28
N ALA A 112 4.65 10.63 21.86
CA ALA A 112 3.88 9.47 21.44
C ALA A 112 3.45 9.55 19.95
N VAL A 113 2.99 10.73 19.52
CA VAL A 113 2.61 11.00 18.12
C VAL A 113 3.80 10.82 17.18
N ARG A 114 5.00 11.31 17.54
CA ARG A 114 6.21 11.15 16.73
C ARG A 114 6.58 9.69 16.53
N ILE A 115 6.62 8.90 17.61
CA ILE A 115 6.91 7.46 17.52
C ILE A 115 5.88 6.76 16.65
N PHE A 116 4.59 7.04 16.85
CA PHE A 116 3.52 6.45 16.06
C PHE A 116 3.68 6.74 14.56
N MET A 117 3.99 7.98 14.19
CA MET A 117 4.19 8.38 12.78
C MET A 117 5.39 7.68 12.13
N ILE A 118 6.48 7.48 12.87
CA ILE A 118 7.66 6.72 12.41
C ILE A 118 7.31 5.25 12.18
N ILE A 119 6.62 4.61 13.13
CA ILE A 119 6.17 3.22 13.02
C ILE A 119 5.22 3.07 11.83
N ALA A 120 4.23 3.95 11.72
CA ALA A 120 3.28 3.95 10.61
C ALA A 120 3.98 4.08 9.25
N THR A 121 4.94 5.01 9.11
CA THR A 121 5.71 5.18 7.87
C THR A 121 6.48 3.90 7.51
N THR A 122 7.10 3.26 8.50
CA THR A 122 7.85 2.02 8.31
C THR A 122 6.92 0.89 7.83
N ILE A 123 5.75 0.74 8.45
CA ILE A 123 4.75 -0.27 8.05
C ILE A 123 4.29 -0.03 6.62
N ILE A 124 4.00 1.21 6.25
CA ILE A 124 3.56 1.57 4.89
C ILE A 124 4.66 1.26 3.87
N GLY A 125 5.92 1.52 4.22
CA GLY A 125 7.07 1.11 3.41
C GLY A 125 7.14 -0.39 3.19
N VAL A 126 6.92 -1.20 4.24
CA VAL A 126 6.86 -2.66 4.13
C VAL A 126 5.68 -3.09 3.25
N CYS A 127 4.49 -2.50 3.40
CA CYS A 127 3.34 -2.78 2.54
C CYS A 127 3.64 -2.49 1.06
N LEU A 128 4.41 -1.44 0.76
CA LEU A 128 4.83 -1.11 -0.59
C LEU A 128 5.77 -2.18 -1.17
N VAL A 129 6.74 -2.65 -0.38
CA VAL A 129 7.65 -3.74 -0.81
C VAL A 129 6.86 -5.03 -1.05
N VAL A 130 5.97 -5.42 -0.12
CA VAL A 130 5.14 -6.62 -0.25
C VAL A 130 4.21 -6.53 -1.47
N GLY A 131 3.56 -5.37 -1.67
CA GLY A 131 2.72 -5.13 -2.85
C GLY A 131 3.50 -5.23 -4.15
N PHE A 132 4.75 -4.74 -4.17
CA PHE A 132 5.63 -4.88 -5.32
C PHE A 132 6.00 -6.35 -5.61
N LEU A 133 6.31 -7.14 -4.57
CA LEU A 133 6.61 -8.56 -4.72
C LEU A 133 5.39 -9.34 -5.25
N TYR A 134 4.19 -9.06 -4.73
CA TYR A 134 2.97 -9.68 -5.23
C TYR A 134 2.68 -9.30 -6.69
N ARG A 135 2.87 -8.03 -7.07
CA ARG A 135 2.78 -7.56 -8.45
C ARG A 135 3.77 -8.31 -9.37
N LYS A 136 5.01 -8.52 -8.92
CA LYS A 136 6.00 -9.28 -9.68
C LYS A 136 5.53 -10.72 -9.91
N SER A 137 5.00 -11.38 -8.87
CA SER A 137 4.44 -12.73 -8.99
C SER A 137 3.27 -12.79 -9.98
N LEU A 138 2.37 -11.80 -9.98
CA LEU A 138 1.29 -11.69 -10.96
C LEU A 138 1.80 -11.52 -12.40
N ASN A 139 2.86 -10.73 -12.59
CA ASN A 139 3.48 -10.54 -13.91
C ASN A 139 4.07 -11.85 -14.45
N GLU A 140 4.72 -12.65 -13.60
CA GLU A 140 5.31 -13.94 -13.98
C GLU A 140 4.23 -14.92 -14.47
N VAL A 141 3.10 -15.01 -13.75
CA VAL A 141 1.96 -15.85 -14.16
C VAL A 141 1.35 -15.36 -15.48
N ASN A 142 1.14 -14.05 -15.62
CA ASN A 142 0.57 -13.51 -16.86
C ASN A 142 1.49 -13.73 -18.07
N PHE A 143 2.81 -13.64 -17.88
CA PHE A 143 3.77 -13.93 -18.95
C PHE A 143 3.71 -15.42 -19.34
N SER A 144 3.79 -16.32 -18.36
CA SER A 144 3.69 -17.77 -18.62
C SER A 144 2.40 -18.14 -19.35
N HIS A 145 1.28 -17.53 -18.99
CA HIS A 145 0.00 -17.76 -19.67
C HIS A 145 0.01 -17.25 -21.12
N LYS A 146 0.51 -16.04 -21.37
CA LYS A 146 0.62 -15.50 -22.74
C LYS A 146 1.52 -16.37 -23.61
N THR A 147 2.63 -16.86 -23.07
CA THR A 147 3.54 -17.76 -23.78
C THR A 147 2.87 -19.10 -24.08
N ALA A 148 2.18 -19.72 -23.10
CA ALA A 148 1.45 -20.97 -23.32
C ALA A 148 0.33 -20.83 -24.38
N HIS A 149 -0.44 -19.75 -24.33
CA HIS A 149 -1.49 -19.49 -25.33
C HIS A 149 -0.91 -19.23 -26.74
N SER A 150 0.27 -18.58 -26.83
CA SER A 150 0.95 -18.38 -28.11
C SER A 150 1.48 -19.70 -28.71
N LEU A 151 1.84 -20.67 -27.86
CA LEU A 151 2.32 -21.98 -28.27
C LEU A 151 1.17 -22.95 -28.64
N SER A 152 -0.03 -22.75 -28.09
CA SER A 152 -1.20 -23.59 -28.36
C SER A 152 -2.03 -23.15 -29.58
N LEU A 153 -1.58 -22.13 -30.34
CA LEU A 153 -2.23 -21.73 -31.58
C LEU A 153 -2.13 -22.87 -32.63
N PRO A 154 -3.25 -23.32 -33.21
CA PRO A 154 -3.26 -24.41 -34.19
C PRO A 154 -2.52 -23.95 -35.45
N GLY A 155 -1.33 -24.51 -35.66
CA GLY A 155 -0.46 -24.16 -36.79
C GLY A 155 1.04 -24.27 -36.50
N ILE A 156 1.45 -24.34 -35.22
CA ILE A 156 2.83 -24.62 -34.86
C ILE A 156 2.94 -26.10 -34.48
N THR A 157 3.19 -26.94 -35.49
CA THR A 157 3.60 -28.33 -35.28
C THR A 157 4.87 -28.31 -34.39
N PRO A 158 4.93 -29.05 -33.27
CA PRO A 158 6.22 -29.31 -32.65
C PRO A 158 7.08 -29.99 -33.71
N LEU A 159 8.24 -29.41 -34.03
CA LEU A 159 9.26 -30.10 -34.80
C LEU A 159 9.66 -31.32 -33.99
N VAL A 160 9.02 -32.44 -34.27
CA VAL A 160 9.52 -33.76 -33.93
C VAL A 160 10.86 -33.84 -34.64
N ARG A 161 11.95 -33.58 -33.89
CA ARG A 161 13.30 -33.90 -34.32
C ARG A 161 13.42 -35.42 -34.30
N GLY A 162 12.83 -36.05 -35.31
CA GLY A 162 13.21 -37.39 -35.72
C GLY A 162 14.56 -37.27 -36.41
N SER A 163 15.61 -37.78 -35.79
CA SER A 163 16.82 -38.20 -36.49
C SER A 163 17.64 -39.08 -35.56
N ASN A 164 17.49 -40.39 -35.81
CA ASN A 164 18.41 -41.52 -35.65
C ASN A 164 19.12 -41.75 -34.32
#